data_AF-A0A7K0FYU5-F1
#
_entry.id   AF-A0A7K0FYU5-F1
#
_cell.length_a   1.000
_cell.length_b   1.000
_cell.length_c   1.000
_cell.angle_alpha   90.00
_cell.angle_beta   90.00
_cell.angle_gamma   90.00
#
_symmetry.space_group_name_H-M   'P 1'
#
loop_
_entity.id
_entity.type
_entity.pdbx_description
1 polymer ?
#
loop_
_entity_poly.entity_id
_entity_poly.type
_entity_poly.pdbx_seq_one_letter_code
_entity_poly.pdbx_strand_id
1 'polypeptide(L)'
;MEKKPLYIQILIRLAFLILPIVALYFLVVFNYNPHEHDVNGEHRHTMGPMFGFVIFSSIIAGIWLIAIIIELIYKHFNTDKRVAYWLIFLVLMASLGILFFI
;
A
#
# COMPACT_ATOMS: atom_id res chain seq x y z
N MET A 1 28.97 2.53 -7.17
CA MET A 1 28.03 1.79 -6.29
C MET A 1 27.63 0.52 -7.01
N GLU A 2 27.88 -0.64 -6.41
CA GLU A 2 27.42 -1.91 -6.98
C GLU A 2 25.88 -1.91 -7.12
N LYS A 3 25.37 -2.33 -8.28
CA LYS A 3 23.93 -2.46 -8.48
C LYS A 3 23.41 -3.56 -7.54
N LYS A 4 22.50 -3.21 -6.63
CA LYS A 4 21.84 -4.20 -5.76
C LYS A 4 21.15 -5.27 -6.63
N PRO A 5 21.15 -6.54 -6.19
CA PRO A 5 20.37 -7.59 -6.85
C PRO A 5 18.90 -7.20 -7.06
N LEU A 6 18.30 -7.69 -8.15
CA LEU A 6 16.91 -7.38 -8.53
C LEU A 6 15.89 -7.70 -7.43
N TYR A 7 16.07 -8.82 -6.73
CA TYR A 7 15.16 -9.21 -5.65
C TYR A 7 15.22 -8.22 -4.47
N ILE A 8 16.41 -7.72 -4.11
CA ILE A 8 16.58 -6.70 -3.06
C ILE A 8 15.90 -5.40 -3.48
N GLN A 9 16.02 -5.02 -4.74
CA GLN A 9 15.32 -3.87 -5.30
C GLN A 9 13.79 -4.01 -5.13
N ILE A 10 13.21 -5.15 -5.51
CA ILE A 10 11.77 -5.39 -5.38
C ILE A 10 11.35 -5.37 -3.90
N LEU A 11 12.10 -6.02 -3.01
CA LEU A 11 11.82 -6.05 -1.58
C LEU A 11 11.78 -4.64 -0.96
N ILE A 12 12.71 -3.77 -1.33
CA ILE A 12 12.72 -2.38 -0.85
C ILE A 12 11.43 -1.65 -1.25
N ARG A 13 10.97 -1.83 -2.50
CA ARG A 13 9.72 -1.20 -2.98
C ARG A 13 8.50 -1.73 -2.23
N LEU A 14 8.43 -3.05 -2.04
CA LEU A 14 7.35 -3.65 -1.27
C LEU A 14 7.38 -3.18 0.19
N ALA A 15 8.55 -3.02 0.80
CA ALA A 15 8.67 -2.50 2.16
C ALA A 15 8.08 -1.07 2.28
N PHE A 16 8.31 -0.20 1.29
CA PHE A 16 7.72 1.14 1.26
C PHE A 16 6.20 1.15 1.12
N LEU A 17 5.58 0.07 0.61
CA LEU A 17 4.13 -0.08 0.59
C LEU A 17 3.60 -0.72 1.88
N ILE A 18 4.20 -1.84 2.27
CA ILE A 18 3.69 -2.72 3.33
C ILE A 18 3.88 -2.07 4.71
N LEU A 19 5.06 -1.50 4.99
CA LEU A 19 5.34 -0.92 6.31
C LEU A 19 4.33 0.16 6.73
N PRO A 20 4.02 1.18 5.91
CA PRO A 20 3.04 2.20 6.31
C PRO A 20 1.62 1.64 6.44
N ILE A 21 1.21 0.66 5.61
CA ILE A 21 -0.09 0.00 5.75
C ILE A 21 -0.17 -0.80 7.05
N VAL A 22 0.87 -1.55 7.39
CA VAL A 22 0.95 -2.32 8.65
C VAL A 22 0.97 -1.38 9.85
N ALA A 23 1.68 -0.26 9.78
CA ALA A 23 1.66 0.76 10.83
C ALA A 23 0.24 1.33 11.03
N LEU A 24 -0.46 1.65 9.94
CA LEU A 24 -1.85 2.10 9.98
C LEU A 24 -2.78 1.02 10.56
N TYR A 25 -2.58 -0.24 10.21
CA TYR A 25 -3.35 -1.37 10.75
C TYR A 25 -3.18 -1.47 12.27
N PHE A 26 -1.94 -1.39 12.76
CA PHE A 26 -1.69 -1.40 14.20
C PHE A 26 -2.28 -0.19 14.90
N LEU A 27 -2.24 1.00 14.30
CA LEU A 27 -2.91 2.17 14.85
C LEU A 27 -4.41 1.93 15.03
N VAL A 28 -5.07 1.33 14.04
CA VAL A 28 -6.50 1.02 14.14
C VAL A 28 -6.77 -0.06 15.19
N VAL A 29 -6.09 -1.21 15.12
CA VAL A 29 -6.35 -2.34 16.03
C VAL A 29 -6.06 -2.01 17.50
N PHE A 30 -5.03 -1.23 17.78
CA PHE A 30 -4.66 -0.92 19.17
C PHE A 30 -5.38 0.31 19.74
N ASN A 31 -5.90 1.22 18.91
CA ASN A 31 -6.56 2.44 19.39
C ASN A 31 -8.07 2.45 19.15
N TYR A 32 -8.62 1.51 18.38
CA TYR A 32 -10.06 1.40 18.19
C TYR A 32 -10.66 0.39 19.15
N ASN A 33 -11.45 0.88 20.11
CA ASN A 33 -12.30 0.06 20.94
C ASN A 33 -13.75 0.10 20.41
N PRO A 34 -14.25 -0.97 19.76
CA PRO A 34 -15.61 -0.98 19.20
C PRO A 34 -16.70 -0.87 20.26
N HIS A 35 -16.39 -1.12 21.53
CA HIS A 35 -17.35 -1.13 22.65
C HIS A 35 -17.34 0.16 23.49
N GLU A 36 -16.50 1.14 23.16
CA GLU A 36 -16.35 2.37 23.96
C GLU A 36 -17.60 3.26 23.96
N HIS A 37 -18.47 3.08 22.97
CA HIS A 37 -19.70 3.87 22.80
C HIS A 37 -20.97 3.01 22.79
N ASP A 38 -20.88 1.79 23.32
CA ASP A 38 -22.05 0.92 23.47
C ASP A 38 -22.97 1.49 24.55
N VAL A 39 -24.23 1.71 24.19
CA VAL A 39 -25.27 2.14 25.13
C VAL A 39 -26.28 1.01 25.26
N ASN A 40 -26.50 0.53 26.48
CA ASN A 40 -27.45 -0.55 26.79
C ASN A 40 -27.19 -1.88 26.06
N GLY A 41 -25.94 -2.18 25.70
CA GLY A 41 -25.57 -3.44 25.03
C GLY A 41 -25.86 -3.48 23.54
N GLU A 42 -26.31 -2.37 22.94
CA GLU A 42 -26.37 -2.25 21.49
C GLU A 42 -25.04 -1.79 20.93
N HIS A 43 -24.42 -2.65 20.11
CA HIS A 43 -23.21 -2.32 19.37
C HIS A 43 -23.53 -1.29 18.29
N ARG A 44 -23.15 -0.04 18.52
CA ARG A 44 -23.12 0.95 17.44
C ARG A 44 -21.91 0.66 16.58
N HIS A 45 -22.08 -0.20 15.56
CA HIS A 45 -21.08 -0.41 14.52
C HIS A 45 -20.88 0.90 13.73
N THR A 46 -20.02 1.78 14.23
CA THR A 46 -19.53 2.89 13.43
C THR A 46 -18.49 2.34 12.48
N MET A 47 -18.79 2.31 11.17
CA MET A 47 -17.81 1.95 10.15
C MET A 47 -16.62 2.93 10.07
N GLY A 48 -16.63 4.04 10.80
CA GLY A 48 -15.66 5.14 10.74
C GLY A 48 -14.19 4.73 10.72
N PRO A 49 -13.68 3.96 11.71
CA PRO A 49 -12.26 3.59 11.74
C PRO A 49 -11.87 2.59 10.66
N MET A 50 -12.75 1.63 10.32
CA MET A 50 -12.52 0.71 9.20
C MET A 50 -12.55 1.45 7.85
N PHE A 51 -13.46 2.40 7.68
CA PHE A 51 -13.55 3.24 6.48
C PHE A 51 -12.35 4.18 6.37
N GLY A 52 -11.90 4.77 7.49
CA GLY A 52 -10.67 5.52 7.58
C GLY A 52 -9.45 4.69 7.17
N PHE A 53 -9.34 3.46 7.68
CA PHE A 53 -8.30 2.51 7.27
C PHE A 53 -8.30 2.30 5.76
N VAL A 54 -9.46 2.05 5.14
CA VAL A 54 -9.58 1.87 3.69
C VAL A 54 -9.13 3.13 2.93
N ILE A 55 -9.56 4.32 3.34
CA ILE A 55 -9.16 5.58 2.69
C ILE A 55 -7.65 5.80 2.79
N PHE A 56 -7.07 5.74 3.99
CA PHE A 56 -5.65 6.01 4.20
C PHE A 56 -4.76 4.96 3.54
N SER A 57 -5.14 3.68 3.62
CA SER A 57 -4.41 2.60 2.92
C SER A 57 -4.47 2.77 1.40
N SER A 58 -5.61 3.21 0.85
CA SER A 58 -5.74 3.54 -0.57
C SER A 58 -4.87 4.72 -0.99
N ILE A 59 -4.77 5.77 -0.17
CA ILE A 59 -3.87 6.91 -0.43
C ILE A 59 -2.40 6.46 -0.44
N ILE A 60 -1.99 5.65 0.54
CA ILE A 60 -0.62 5.10 0.62
C ILE A 60 -0.31 4.28 -0.63
N ALA A 61 -1.22 3.38 -1.02
CA ALA A 61 -1.08 2.58 -2.23
C ALA A 61 -1.02 3.44 -3.50
N GLY A 62 -1.83 4.49 -3.59
CA GLY A 62 -1.84 5.44 -4.70
C GLY A 62 -0.51 6.21 -4.83
N ILE A 63 0.03 6.74 -3.73
CA ILE A 63 1.34 7.42 -3.73
C ILE A 63 2.44 6.44 -4.14
N TRP A 64 2.42 5.23 -3.61
CA TRP A 64 3.38 4.19 -3.98
C TRP A 64 3.30 3.86 -5.48
N LEU A 65 2.09 3.72 -6.03
CA LEU A 65 1.87 3.43 -7.44
C LEU A 65 2.41 4.55 -8.34
N ILE A 66 2.16 5.82 -7.98
CA ILE A 66 2.72 6.99 -8.67
C ILE A 66 4.26 6.94 -8.64
N ALA A 67 4.87 6.62 -7.50
CA ALA A 67 6.33 6.52 -7.38
C ALA A 67 6.91 5.41 -8.29
N ILE A 68 6.24 4.25 -8.38
CA ILE A 68 6.65 3.17 -9.30
C ILE A 68 6.52 3.61 -10.77
N ILE A 69 5.46 4.32 -11.13
CA ILE A 69 5.28 4.85 -12.50
C ILE A 69 6.41 5.84 -12.85
N ILE A 70 6.73 6.79 -11.96
CA ILE A 70 7.82 7.74 -12.15
C ILE A 70 9.14 7.00 -12.36
N GLU A 71 9.42 5.99 -11.54
CA GLU A 71 10.63 5.18 -11.69
C GLU A 71 10.66 4.40 -13.01
N LEU A 72 9.51 3.93 -13.47
CA LEU A 72 9.37 3.22 -14.73
C LEU A 72 9.66 4.13 -15.93
N ILE A 73 9.13 5.37 -15.90
CA ILE A 73 9.44 6.41 -16.89
C ILE A 73 10.95 6.70 -16.87
N TYR A 74 11.54 6.88 -15.70
CA TYR A 74 12.98 7.12 -15.57
C TYR A 74 13.83 5.98 -16.16
N LYS A 75 13.46 4.72 -15.87
CA LYS A 75 14.18 3.53 -16.38
C LYS A 75 13.95 3.29 -17.87
N HIS A 76 12.81 3.72 -18.43
CA HIS A 76 12.57 3.65 -19.87
C HIS A 76 13.64 4.41 -20.66
N PHE A 77 14.08 5.57 -20.16
CA PHE A 77 15.15 6.37 -20.76
C PHE A 77 16.56 5.87 -20.42
N ASN A 78 16.71 4.99 -19.42
CA ASN A 78 18.01 4.59 -18.87
C ASN A 78 18.19 3.05 -18.93
N THR A 79 18.17 2.50 -20.15
CA THR A 79 18.66 1.18 -20.66
C THR A 79 18.34 -0.15 -19.92
N ASP A 80 17.90 -0.15 -18.66
CA ASP A 80 17.74 -1.33 -17.81
C ASP A 80 16.33 -1.93 -17.94
N LYS A 81 16.07 -2.52 -19.12
CA LYS A 81 14.75 -3.04 -19.52
C LYS A 81 14.23 -4.16 -18.61
N ARG A 82 15.11 -4.95 -17.98
CA ARG A 82 14.71 -6.10 -17.14
C ARG A 82 14.01 -5.65 -15.85
N VAL A 83 14.47 -4.56 -15.24
CA VAL A 83 13.80 -3.99 -14.04
C VAL A 83 12.45 -3.37 -14.41
N ALA A 84 12.34 -2.76 -15.59
CA ALA A 84 11.10 -2.15 -16.06
C ALA A 84 9.94 -3.17 -16.15
N TYR A 85 10.17 -4.38 -16.67
CA TYR A 85 9.13 -5.42 -16.73
C TYR A 85 8.58 -5.80 -15.34
N TRP A 86 9.44 -5.88 -14.32
CA TRP A 86 9.00 -6.14 -12.95
C TRP A 86 8.22 -4.99 -12.34
N LEU A 87 8.56 -3.75 -12.67
CA LEU A 87 7.78 -2.58 -12.25
C LEU A 87 6.41 -2.55 -12.92
N ILE A 88 6.31 -2.89 -14.22
CA ILE A 88 5.03 -3.03 -14.92
C ILE A 88 4.17 -4.09 -14.24
N PHE A 89 4.77 -5.26 -13.93
CA PHE A 89 4.08 -6.33 -13.21
C PHE A 89 3.56 -5.87 -11.84
N LEU A 90 4.39 -5.16 -11.07
CA LEU A 90 3.98 -4.59 -9.77
C LEU A 90 2.84 -3.59 -9.90
N VAL A 91 2.85 -2.72 -10.91
CA VAL A 91 1.75 -1.78 -11.18
C VAL A 91 0.47 -2.53 -11.54
N LEU A 92 0.54 -3.54 -12.41
CA LEU A 92 -0.61 -4.37 -12.77
C LEU A 92 -1.23 -5.06 -11.54
N MET A 93 -0.40 -5.68 -10.71
CA MET A 93 -0.86 -6.36 -9.49
C MET A 93 -1.48 -5.39 -8.48
N ALA A 94 -0.87 -4.21 -8.29
CA ALA A 94 -1.41 -3.19 -7.39
C ALA A 94 -2.73 -2.61 -7.90
N SER A 95 -2.85 -2.33 -9.21
CA SER A 95 -4.10 -1.87 -9.83
C SER A 95 -5.21 -2.91 -9.73
N LEU A 96 -4.91 -4.20 -9.94
CA LEU A 96 -5.87 -5.29 -9.73
C LEU A 96 -6.29 -5.36 -8.25
N GLY A 97 -5.35 -5.26 -7.32
CA GLY A 97 -5.65 -5.22 -5.89
C GLY A 97 -6.62 -4.10 -5.53
N ILE A 98 -6.41 -2.89 -6.06
CA ILE A 98 -7.33 -1.76 -5.86
C ILE A 98 -8.72 -2.06 -6.43
N LEU A 99 -8.82 -2.65 -7.62
CA LEU A 99 -10.10 -3.00 -8.26
C LEU A 99 -10.92 -4.06 -7.48
N PHE A 100 -10.27 -4.98 -6.77
CA PHE A 100 -10.96 -6.00 -5.96
C PHE A 100 -11.36 -5.51 -4.56
N PHE A 101 -10.82 -4.36 -4.12
CA PHE A 101 -11.12 -3.75 -2.81
C PHE A 101 -12.16 -2.61 -2.88
N ILE A 102 -12.50 -2.12 -4.08
CA ILE A 102 -13.61 -1.19 -4.37
C ILE A 102 -14.86 -2.00 -4.71
#